data_AF-A0A1I6HYV4-F1
#
_entry.id   AF-A0A1I6HYV4-F1
#
_cell.length_a   1.000
_cell.length_b   1.000
_cell.length_c   1.000
_cell.angle_alpha   90.00
_cell.angle_beta   90.00
_cell.angle_gamma   90.00
#
_symmetry.space_group_name_H-M   'P 1'
#
loop_
_entity.id
_entity.type
_entity.pdbx_description
1 polymer ?
#
loop_
_entity_poly.entity_id
_entity_poly.type
_entity_poly.pdbx_seq_one_letter_code
_entity_poly.pdbx_strand_id
1 'polypeptide(L)'
;MQRKTNIVWIILAIVAALFFADEILGFVGAILGIVFSIGLTGLLVLALAAGAFALAVFVGCSVGLALTIAVVALVMSLFGWLLPYLVVGFLVYLAVRKKPNTV
;
A
#
# COMPACT_ATOMS: atom_id res chain seq x y z
N MET A 1 20.50 39.49 36.75
CA MET A 1 20.21 38.08 36.42
C MET A 1 20.05 37.93 34.91
N GLN A 2 20.58 36.84 34.37
CA GLN A 2 20.97 36.59 32.98
C GLN A 2 19.80 36.63 31.97
N ARG A 3 19.80 37.62 31.06
CA ARG A 3 18.94 37.65 29.84
C ARG A 3 19.68 37.28 28.55
N LYS A 4 20.97 36.95 28.64
CA LYS A 4 21.83 36.67 27.45
C LYS A 4 21.61 35.27 26.84
N THR A 5 20.85 34.40 27.50
CA THR A 5 20.71 32.99 27.11
C THR A 5 19.68 32.77 26.00
N ASN A 6 18.62 33.60 25.90
CA ASN A 6 17.54 33.37 24.93
C ASN A 6 17.96 33.51 23.47
N ILE A 7 18.85 34.45 23.13
CA ILE A 7 19.30 34.67 21.75
C ILE A 7 20.19 33.51 21.28
N VAL A 8 21.02 32.97 22.17
CA VAL A 8 21.91 31.85 21.86
C VAL A 8 21.10 30.59 21.54
N TRP A 9 20.03 30.31 22.30
CA TRP A 9 19.13 29.19 22.03
C TRP A 9 18.39 29.32 20.70
N ILE A 10 17.96 30.54 20.35
CA ILE A 10 17.29 30.80 19.06
C ILE A 10 18.26 30.56 17.90
N ILE A 11 19.51 31.04 17.99
CA ILE A 11 20.53 30.81 16.96
C ILE A 11 20.87 29.32 16.87
N LEU A 12 21.00 28.63 18.00
CA LEU A 12 21.28 27.20 18.02
C LEU A 12 20.13 26.39 17.39
N ALA A 13 18.88 26.79 17.63
CA ALA A 13 17.71 26.17 17.01
C ALA A 13 17.65 26.41 15.50
N ILE A 14 18.03 27.60 15.02
CA ILE A 14 18.11 27.93 13.58
C ILE A 14 19.23 27.12 12.90
N VAL A 15 20.39 27.01 13.55
CA VAL A 15 21.51 26.21 13.03
C VAL A 15 21.15 24.72 13.03
N ALA A 16 20.55 24.21 14.11
CA ALA A 16 20.05 22.84 14.15
C ALA A 16 18.98 22.59 13.08
N ALA A 17 18.06 23.54 12.86
CA ALA A 17 17.08 23.44 11.79
C ALA A 17 17.73 23.45 10.40
N LEU A 18 18.81 24.20 10.17
CA LEU A 18 19.51 24.18 8.88
C LEU A 18 20.25 22.86 8.62
N PHE A 19 20.82 22.24 9.65
CA PHE A 19 21.58 20.98 9.51
C PHE A 19 20.70 19.73 9.57
N PHE A 20 19.53 19.80 10.21
CA PHE A 20 18.59 18.67 10.35
C PHE A 20 17.25 18.90 9.64
N ALA A 21 17.11 19.96 8.83
CA ALA A 21 15.88 20.23 8.07
C ALA A 21 15.55 19.06 7.15
N ASP A 22 16.55 18.50 6.47
CA ASP A 22 16.35 17.41 5.52
C ASP A 22 15.87 16.13 6.22
N GLU A 23 16.40 15.81 7.41
CA GLU A 23 15.98 14.68 8.22
C GLU A 23 14.56 14.88 8.78
N ILE A 24 14.24 16.10 9.26
CA ILE A 24 12.92 16.42 9.81
C ILE A 24 11.87 16.40 8.70
N LEU A 25 12.15 17.03 7.56
CA LEU A 25 11.26 17.03 6.40
C LEU A 25 11.12 15.61 5.80
N GLY A 26 12.19 14.83 5.79
CA GLY A 26 12.18 13.43 5.40
C GLY A 26 11.30 12.57 6.31
N PHE A 27 11.37 12.79 7.63
CA PHE A 27 10.53 12.10 8.59
C PHE A 27 9.04 12.46 8.46
N VAL A 28 8.74 13.75 8.29
CA VAL A 28 7.37 14.22 8.04
C VAL A 28 6.84 13.66 6.72
N GLY A 29 7.66 13.66 5.66
CA GLY A 29 7.32 13.05 4.37
C GLY A 29 7.06 11.56 4.47
N ALA A 30 7.85 10.83 5.26
CA ALA A 30 7.64 9.40 5.51
C ALA A 30 6.32 9.13 6.25
N ILE A 31 6.00 9.91 7.27
CA ILE A 31 4.72 9.80 8.00
C ILE A 31 3.55 10.06 7.06
N LEU A 32 3.59 11.16 6.31
CA LEU A 32 2.54 11.49 5.33
C LEU A 32 2.42 10.37 4.29
N GLY A 33 3.53 9.87 3.76
CA GLY A 33 3.58 8.75 2.83
C GLY A 33 2.92 7.48 3.38
N ILE A 34 3.17 7.15 4.65
CA ILE A 34 2.53 6.00 5.33
C ILE A 34 1.03 6.23 5.48
N VAL A 35 0.61 7.41 5.94
CA VAL A 35 -0.81 7.75 6.11
C VAL A 35 -1.56 7.66 4.78
N PHE A 36 -1.00 8.23 3.71
CA PHE A 36 -1.56 8.14 2.37
C PHE A 36 -1.53 6.71 1.85
N SER A 37 -0.46 5.95 2.08
CA SER A 37 -0.36 4.54 1.66
C SER A 37 -1.44 3.69 2.31
N ILE A 38 -1.66 3.82 3.62
CA ILE A 38 -2.68 3.06 4.34
C ILE A 38 -4.08 3.49 3.85
N GLY A 39 -4.32 4.80 3.74
CA GLY A 39 -5.60 5.36 3.29
C GLY A 39 -5.95 4.95 1.86
N LEU A 40 -5.03 5.09 0.91
CA LEU A 40 -5.24 4.78 -0.50
C LEU A 40 -5.40 3.28 -0.73
N THR A 41 -4.64 2.46 0.00
CA THR A 41 -4.75 0.99 -0.06
C THR A 41 -6.10 0.53 0.48
N GLY A 42 -6.54 1.07 1.62
CA GLY A 42 -7.87 0.76 2.16
C GLY A 42 -9.00 1.17 1.22
N LEU A 43 -8.88 2.34 0.60
CA LEU A 43 -9.86 2.83 -0.38
C LEU A 43 -9.92 1.93 -1.63
N LEU A 44 -8.76 1.50 -2.14
CA LEU A 44 -8.68 0.57 -3.27
C LEU A 44 -9.34 -0.78 -2.97
N VAL A 45 -9.12 -1.33 -1.78
CA VAL A 45 -9.72 -2.60 -1.36
C VAL A 45 -11.25 -2.48 -1.28
N LEU A 46 -11.76 -1.37 -0.74
CA LEU A 46 -13.20 -1.09 -0.71
C LEU A 46 -13.79 -0.91 -2.11
N ALA A 47 -13.10 -0.19 -3.00
CA ALA A 47 -13.52 0.00 -4.38
C ALA A 47 -13.59 -1.34 -5.14
N LEU A 48 -12.63 -2.24 -4.90
CA LEU A 48 -12.61 -3.58 -5.49
C LEU A 48 -13.78 -4.44 -4.99
N ALA A 49 -14.09 -4.39 -3.70
CA ALA A 49 -15.24 -5.09 -3.13
C ALA A 49 -16.58 -4.54 -3.67
N ALA A 50 -16.71 -3.22 -3.77
CA ALA A 50 -17.87 -2.57 -4.36
C ALA A 50 -18.03 -2.94 -5.85
N GLY A 51 -16.92 -3.00 -6.60
CA GLY A 51 -16.91 -3.45 -7.98
C GLY A 51 -17.35 -4.90 -8.13
N ALA A 52 -16.84 -5.82 -7.31
CA ALA A 52 -17.25 -7.22 -7.30
C ALA A 52 -18.74 -7.39 -6.97
N PHE A 53 -19.24 -6.62 -6.01
CA PHE A 53 -20.67 -6.57 -5.67
C PHE A 53 -21.51 -6.09 -6.86
N ALA A 54 -21.15 -4.96 -7.47
CA ALA A 54 -21.86 -4.38 -8.60
C ALA A 54 -21.90 -5.33 -9.80
N LEU A 55 -20.78 -5.99 -10.09
CA LEU A 55 -20.70 -7.02 -11.15
C LEU A 55 -21.62 -8.21 -10.86
N ALA A 56 -21.63 -8.72 -9.62
CA ALA A 56 -22.50 -9.82 -9.25
C ALA A 56 -24.00 -9.46 -9.38
N VAL A 57 -24.39 -8.26 -8.97
CA VAL A 57 -25.77 -7.76 -9.14
C VAL A 57 -26.11 -7.57 -10.63
N PHE A 58 -25.18 -7.04 -11.43
CA PHE A 58 -25.38 -6.85 -12.88
C PHE A 58 -25.60 -8.18 -13.62
N VAL A 59 -24.93 -9.25 -13.19
CA VAL A 59 -25.11 -10.61 -13.73
C VAL A 59 -26.45 -11.24 -13.30
N GLY A 60 -27.21 -10.59 -12.41
CA GLY A 60 -28.51 -11.07 -11.93
C GLY A 60 -28.43 -12.00 -10.73
N CYS A 61 -27.31 -12.02 -9.99
CA CYS A 61 -27.22 -12.77 -8.74
C CYS A 61 -28.11 -12.18 -7.65
N SER A 62 -28.55 -13.03 -6.72
CA SER A 62 -29.28 -12.56 -5.53
C SER A 62 -28.36 -11.68 -4.66
N VAL A 63 -28.96 -10.72 -3.93
CA VAL A 63 -28.22 -9.79 -3.07
C VAL A 63 -27.34 -10.52 -2.05
N GLY A 64 -27.83 -11.63 -1.48
CA GLY A 64 -27.05 -12.45 -0.55
C GLY A 64 -25.83 -13.11 -1.21
N LEU A 65 -25.96 -13.56 -2.46
CA LEU A 65 -24.85 -14.12 -3.21
C LEU A 65 -23.84 -13.03 -3.60
N ALA A 66 -24.31 -11.85 -4.01
CA ALA A 66 -23.47 -10.70 -4.33
C ALA A 66 -22.66 -10.22 -3.11
N LEU A 67 -23.28 -10.18 -1.91
CA LEU A 67 -22.56 -9.89 -0.66
C LEU A 67 -21.48 -10.93 -0.37
N THR A 68 -21.80 -12.22 -0.58
CA THR A 68 -20.82 -13.29 -0.38
C THR A 68 -19.63 -13.12 -1.33
N ILE A 69 -19.86 -12.79 -2.60
CA ILE A 69 -18.82 -12.50 -3.59
C ILE A 69 -17.97 -11.29 -3.16
N ALA A 70 -18.60 -10.23 -2.65
CA ALA A 70 -17.88 -9.05 -2.16
C ALA A 70 -16.99 -9.38 -0.95
N VAL A 71 -17.48 -10.21 -0.02
CA VAL A 71 -16.69 -10.69 1.13
C VAL A 71 -15.53 -11.57 0.67
N VAL A 72 -15.76 -12.48 -0.29
CA VAL A 72 -14.69 -13.28 -0.87
C VAL A 72 -13.64 -12.41 -1.54
N ALA A 73 -14.05 -11.37 -2.29
CA ALA A 73 -13.14 -10.42 -2.91
C ALA A 73 -12.31 -9.65 -1.86
N LEU A 74 -12.91 -9.25 -0.74
CA LEU A 74 -12.19 -8.64 0.39
C LEU A 74 -11.16 -9.60 0.99
N VAL A 75 -11.54 -10.86 1.25
CA VAL A 75 -10.62 -11.86 1.80
C VAL A 75 -9.49 -12.15 0.82
N MET A 76 -9.78 -12.28 -0.47
CA MET A 76 -8.76 -12.50 -1.51
C MET A 76 -7.81 -11.31 -1.67
N SER A 77 -8.27 -10.08 -1.39
CA SER A 77 -7.39 -8.89 -1.40
C SER A 77 -6.25 -8.98 -0.38
N LEU A 78 -6.45 -9.69 0.74
CA LEU A 78 -5.39 -9.98 1.72
C LEU A 78 -4.28 -10.87 1.16
N PHE A 79 -4.57 -11.64 0.11
CA PHE A 79 -3.61 -12.47 -0.61
C PHE A 79 -3.10 -11.82 -1.89
N GLY A 80 -3.41 -10.53 -2.14
CA GLY A 80 -2.93 -9.80 -3.31
C GLY A 80 -1.41 -9.76 -3.41
N TRP A 81 -0.71 -9.80 -2.27
CA TRP A 81 0.76 -9.92 -2.21
C TRP A 81 1.30 -11.25 -2.75
N LEU A 82 0.47 -12.31 -2.81
CA LEU A 82 0.85 -13.63 -3.31
C LEU A 82 0.87 -13.65 -4.85
N LEU A 83 0.09 -12.79 -5.49
CA LEU A 83 -0.11 -12.76 -6.94
C LEU A 83 1.20 -12.55 -7.73
N PRO A 84 2.10 -11.63 -7.36
CA PRO A 84 3.41 -11.49 -8.01
C PRO A 84 4.24 -12.78 -7.96
N TYR A 85 4.22 -13.48 -6.82
CA TYR A 85 4.94 -14.74 -6.65
C TYR A 85 4.32 -15.86 -7.49
N LEU A 86 3.00 -15.93 -7.57
CA LEU A 86 2.30 -16.88 -8.45
C LEU A 86 2.61 -16.61 -9.93
N VAL A 87 2.65 -15.36 -10.34
CA VAL A 87 3.01 -14.97 -11.72
C VAL A 87 4.46 -15.38 -12.03
N VAL A 88 5.40 -15.09 -11.13
CA VAL A 88 6.81 -15.50 -11.30
C VAL A 88 6.92 -17.03 -11.34
N GLY A 89 6.27 -17.74 -10.43
CA GLY A 89 6.26 -19.20 -10.40
C GLY A 89 5.67 -19.80 -11.68
N PHE A 90 4.59 -19.23 -12.20
CA PHE A 90 3.98 -19.63 -13.47
C PHE A 90 4.92 -19.38 -14.66
N LEU A 91 5.59 -18.23 -14.71
CA LEU A 91 6.58 -17.93 -15.75
C LEU A 91 7.76 -18.91 -15.70
N VAL A 92 8.27 -19.22 -14.50
CA VAL A 92 9.32 -20.22 -14.30
C VAL A 92 8.84 -21.60 -14.75
N TYR A 93 7.62 -22.01 -14.39
CA TYR A 93 7.03 -23.26 -14.84
C TYR A 93 6.96 -23.34 -16.37
N LEU A 94 6.49 -22.29 -17.04
CA LEU A 94 6.45 -22.21 -18.50
C LEU A 94 7.86 -22.28 -19.12
N ALA A 95 8.85 -21.62 -18.50
CA ALA A 95 10.24 -21.66 -18.94
C ALA A 95 10.87 -23.06 -18.77
N VAL A 96 10.57 -23.76 -17.66
CA VAL A 96 11.05 -25.13 -17.41
C VAL A 96 10.37 -26.15 -18.32
N ARG A 97 9.06 -26.00 -18.57
CA ARG A 97 8.30 -26.84 -19.50
C ARG A 97 8.81 -26.71 -20.95
N LYS A 98 9.46 -25.59 -21.29
CA LYS A 98 10.12 -25.40 -22.60
C LYS A 98 11.42 -26.20 -22.77
N LYS A 99 11.86 -27.02 -21.81
CA LYS A 99 12.83 -28.08 -22.14
C LYS A 99 12.11 -29.16 -22.97
N PRO A 100 12.43 -29.32 -24.26
CA PRO A 100 11.92 -30.46 -25.00
C PRO A 100 12.52 -31.71 -24.35
N ASN A 101 11.67 -32.63 -23.90
CA ASN A 101 12.09 -34.02 -23.77
C ASN A 101 12.41 -34.47 -25.20
N THR A 102 13.69 -34.38 -25.58
CA THR A 102 14.25 -35.17 -26.67
C THR A 102 14.03 -36.63 -26.30
N VAL A 103 12.94 -37.18 -26.86
CA VAL A 103 12.81 -38.62 -27.10
C VAL A 103 13.75 -38.97 -28.24
#